data_AF-A0A933V913-F1
#
_entry.id   AF-A0A933V913-F1
#
_cell.length_a   1.000
_cell.length_b   1.000
_cell.length_c   1.000
_cell.angle_alpha   90.00
_cell.angle_beta   90.00
_cell.angle_gamma   90.00
#
_symmetry.space_group_name_H-M   'P 1'
#
loop_
_entity.id
_entity.type
_entity.pdbx_description
1 polymer ?
#
loop_
_entity_poly.entity_id
_entity_poly.type
_entity_poly.pdbx_seq_one_letter_code
_entity_poly.pdbx_strand_id
1 'polypeptide(L)'
;MKIELSPSTMYAHWTHCEPKVCEFQHGTTMIYVSYSDSKPMAPRLAIAQKSIDAAFQETDSALKFARQISERKNPEFWKSASRIQLRQSPLIVFAVRYPIDSDLPIYEISWNPVFEPEVGFALSEDWTEEQVQVEQLPDNDEVICVKRLDAQRYAHVT
;
A
#
# COMPACT_ATOMS: atom_id res chain seq x y z
N MET A 1 2.25 -16.05 -8.76
CA MET A 1 2.92 -15.61 -10.01
C MET A 1 4.17 -14.87 -9.60
N LYS A 2 5.31 -15.09 -10.27
CA LYS A 2 6.59 -14.48 -9.90
C LYS A 2 6.71 -13.10 -10.54
N ILE A 3 7.07 -12.09 -9.77
CA ILE A 3 7.33 -10.73 -10.26
C ILE A 3 8.79 -10.67 -10.72
N GLU A 4 9.01 -10.24 -11.96
CA GLU A 4 10.34 -10.08 -12.54
C GLU A 4 10.69 -8.60 -12.68
N LEU A 5 11.78 -8.18 -12.04
CA LEU A 5 12.33 -6.83 -12.08
C LEU A 5 13.58 -6.81 -12.96
N SER A 6 13.38 -6.79 -14.29
CA SER A 6 14.46 -6.76 -15.27
C SER A 6 14.26 -5.63 -16.29
N PRO A 7 15.31 -5.15 -16.97
CA PRO A 7 15.15 -4.10 -17.99
C PRO A 7 14.12 -4.43 -19.08
N SER A 8 13.92 -5.71 -19.39
CA SER A 8 12.92 -6.18 -20.36
C SER A 8 11.47 -6.12 -19.86
N THR A 9 11.24 -6.10 -18.55
CA THR A 9 9.91 -6.01 -17.93
C THR A 9 9.61 -4.61 -17.38
N MET A 10 10.56 -3.68 -17.53
CA MET A 10 10.44 -2.31 -17.06
C MET A 10 9.37 -1.57 -17.86
N TYR A 11 8.44 -0.95 -17.15
CA TYR A 11 7.38 -0.14 -17.73
C TYR A 11 7.89 1.25 -18.14
N ALA A 12 8.68 1.90 -17.28
CA ALA A 12 9.30 3.19 -17.58
C ALA A 12 10.66 3.36 -16.87
N HIS A 13 11.51 4.23 -17.42
CA HIS A 13 12.85 4.51 -16.90
C HIS A 13 13.08 6.01 -16.77
N TRP A 14 13.16 6.49 -15.53
CA TRP A 14 13.28 7.91 -15.21
C TRP A 14 14.73 8.23 -14.93
N THR A 15 15.41 8.79 -15.93
CA THR A 15 16.86 9.09 -15.89
C THR A 15 17.19 10.57 -15.71
N HIS A 16 16.17 11.44 -15.78
CA HIS A 16 16.28 12.89 -15.66
C HIS A 16 16.17 13.40 -14.21
N CYS A 17 15.94 12.50 -13.26
CA CYS A 17 15.82 12.79 -11.84
C CYS A 17 16.95 12.11 -11.04
N GLU A 18 17.20 12.61 -9.83
CA GLU A 18 18.11 11.99 -8.86
C GLU A 18 17.33 11.78 -7.54
N PRO A 19 17.22 10.53 -7.04
CA PRO A 19 17.70 9.30 -7.66
C PRO A 19 16.92 8.95 -8.93
N LYS A 20 17.60 8.31 -9.88
CA LYS A 20 16.98 7.73 -11.08
C LYS A 20 16.05 6.60 -10.67
N VAL A 21 14.98 6.33 -11.43
CA VAL A 21 13.94 5.35 -11.04
C VAL A 21 13.64 4.38 -12.17
N CYS A 22 13.62 3.09 -11.83
CA CYS A 22 13.04 2.05 -12.67
C CYS A 22 11.59 1.81 -12.21
N GLU A 23 10.66 1.85 -13.14
CA GLU A 23 9.23 1.69 -12.89
C GLU A 23 8.75 0.37 -13.50
N PHE A 24 7.98 -0.38 -12.73
CA PHE A 24 7.33 -1.62 -13.15
C PHE A 24 5.87 -1.61 -12.68
N GLN A 25 5.07 -2.51 -13.22
CA GLN A 25 3.67 -2.67 -12.84
C GLN A 25 3.35 -4.15 -12.61
N HIS A 26 2.64 -4.45 -11.52
CA HIS A 26 2.06 -5.77 -11.27
C HIS A 26 0.59 -5.61 -10.91
N GLY A 27 -0.30 -6.04 -11.82
CA GLY A 27 -1.73 -5.76 -11.70
C GLY A 27 -1.98 -4.24 -11.73
N THR A 28 -2.59 -3.72 -10.67
CA THR A 28 -2.86 -2.28 -10.51
C THR A 28 -1.84 -1.56 -9.64
N THR A 29 -0.83 -2.26 -9.12
CA THR A 29 0.16 -1.69 -8.19
C THR A 29 1.48 -1.42 -8.90
N MET A 30 2.00 -0.22 -8.72
CA MET A 30 3.28 0.19 -9.28
C MET A 30 4.45 -0.28 -8.41
N ILE A 31 5.61 -0.50 -9.02
CA ILE A 31 6.84 -0.85 -8.31
C ILE A 31 7.92 0.12 -8.77
N TYR A 32 8.55 0.79 -7.81
CA TYR A 32 9.61 1.76 -8.09
C TYR A 32 10.91 1.32 -7.45
N VAL A 33 11.97 1.24 -8.24
CA VAL A 33 13.33 0.94 -7.75
C VAL A 33 14.24 2.12 -8.04
N SER A 34 14.65 2.82 -6.99
CA SER A 34 15.58 3.94 -7.09
C SER A 34 17.03 3.47 -7.17
N TYR A 35 17.81 4.15 -8.01
CA TYR A 35 19.24 3.92 -8.20
C TYR A 35 19.98 5.23 -8.51
N SER A 36 21.30 5.21 -8.39
CA SER A 36 22.18 6.33 -8.76
C SER A 36 23.47 5.80 -9.36
N ASP A 37 24.40 6.70 -9.71
CA ASP A 37 25.71 6.29 -10.19
C ASP A 37 26.56 5.64 -9.08
N SER A 38 26.36 6.02 -7.81
CA SER A 38 27.02 5.39 -6.65
C SER A 38 26.34 4.08 -6.22
N LYS A 39 25.07 3.88 -6.57
CA LYS A 39 24.29 2.66 -6.33
C LYS A 39 23.62 2.21 -7.63
N PRO A 40 24.36 1.53 -8.53
CA PRO A 40 23.91 1.28 -9.90
C PRO A 40 22.63 0.46 -10.02
N MET A 41 21.94 0.63 -11.16
CA MET A 41 20.64 0.02 -11.45
C MET A 41 20.61 -1.50 -11.24
N ALA A 42 21.52 -2.25 -11.86
CA ALA A 42 21.48 -3.71 -11.84
C ALA A 42 21.58 -4.30 -10.41
N PRO A 43 22.52 -3.87 -9.56
CA PRO A 43 22.52 -4.24 -8.13
C PRO A 43 21.22 -3.87 -7.40
N ARG A 44 20.65 -2.69 -7.65
CA ARG A 44 19.40 -2.26 -7.01
C ARG A 44 18.20 -3.12 -7.40
N LEU A 45 18.07 -3.45 -8.69
CA LEU A 45 17.05 -4.38 -9.18
C LEU A 45 17.22 -5.77 -8.55
N ALA A 46 18.46 -6.28 -8.48
CA ALA A 46 18.73 -7.58 -7.86
C ALA A 46 18.40 -7.61 -6.36
N ILE A 47 18.60 -6.50 -5.64
CA ILE A 47 18.19 -6.37 -4.23
C ILE A 47 16.66 -6.38 -4.11
N ALA A 48 15.97 -5.58 -4.91
CA ALA A 48 14.51 -5.53 -4.91
C ALA A 48 13.89 -6.90 -5.23
N GLN A 49 14.46 -7.60 -6.21
CA GLN A 49 14.01 -8.91 -6.66
C GLN A 49 13.99 -9.97 -5.55
N LYS A 50 14.83 -9.84 -4.51
CA LYS A 50 14.88 -10.78 -3.39
C LYS A 50 13.63 -10.77 -2.52
N SER A 51 12.90 -9.66 -2.48
CA SER A 51 11.80 -9.47 -1.53
C SER A 51 10.46 -9.12 -2.18
N ILE A 52 10.43 -8.80 -3.47
CA ILE A 52 9.23 -8.28 -4.14
C ILE A 52 8.04 -9.25 -4.09
N ASP A 53 8.28 -10.55 -4.33
CA ASP A 53 7.21 -11.56 -4.26
C ASP A 53 6.63 -11.65 -2.84
N ALA A 54 7.49 -11.64 -1.83
CA ALA A 54 7.06 -11.65 -0.43
C ALA A 54 6.32 -10.37 -0.04
N ALA A 55 6.76 -9.21 -0.57
CA ALA A 55 6.10 -7.94 -0.32
C ALA A 55 4.66 -7.95 -0.86
N PHE A 56 4.44 -8.47 -2.07
CA PHE A 56 3.10 -8.59 -2.64
C PHE A 56 2.23 -9.66 -1.94
N GLN A 57 2.83 -10.76 -1.49
CA GLN A 57 2.10 -11.75 -0.68
C GLN A 57 1.66 -11.18 0.68
N GLU A 58 2.33 -10.14 1.16
CA GLU A 58 2.09 -9.50 2.45
C GLU A 58 1.20 -8.24 2.35
N THR A 59 0.67 -7.90 1.18
CA THR A 59 -0.16 -6.70 0.95
C THR A 59 -1.31 -6.56 1.95
N ASP A 60 -2.07 -7.63 2.21
CA ASP A 60 -3.19 -7.59 3.18
C ASP A 60 -2.70 -7.27 4.60
N SER A 61 -1.53 -7.76 4.98
CA SER A 61 -0.93 -7.49 6.29
C SER A 61 -0.41 -6.06 6.39
N ALA A 62 0.18 -5.51 5.32
CA ALA A 62 0.57 -4.11 5.25
C ALA A 62 -0.66 -3.18 5.32
N LEU A 63 -1.76 -3.52 4.65
CA LEU A 63 -3.03 -2.78 4.72
C LEU A 63 -3.65 -2.81 6.12
N LYS A 64 -3.62 -3.95 6.82
CA LYS A 64 -4.04 -4.05 8.23
C LYS A 64 -3.22 -3.14 9.14
N PHE A 65 -1.91 -3.07 8.93
CA PHE A 65 -1.04 -2.16 9.69
C PHE A 65 -1.35 -0.69 9.36
N ALA A 66 -1.52 -0.34 8.09
CA ALA A 66 -1.88 1.02 7.66
C ALA A 66 -3.25 1.44 8.21
N ARG A 67 -4.23 0.53 8.27
CA ARG A 67 -5.53 0.76 8.88
C ARG A 67 -5.39 1.22 10.34
N GLN A 68 -4.54 0.60 11.15
CA GLN A 68 -4.33 1.02 12.55
C GLN A 68 -3.80 2.46 12.67
N ILE A 69 -3.07 2.94 11.66
CA ILE A 69 -2.58 4.32 11.58
C ILE A 69 -3.73 5.25 11.17
N SER A 70 -4.47 4.89 10.11
CA SER A 70 -5.60 5.66 9.60
C SER A 70 -6.75 5.76 10.61
N GLU A 71 -7.00 4.70 11.40
CA GLU A 71 -8.00 4.66 12.47
C GLU A 71 -7.81 5.77 13.51
N ARG A 72 -6.56 6.16 13.78
CA ARG A 72 -6.26 7.25 14.72
C ARG A 72 -6.59 8.63 14.16
N LYS A 73 -6.53 8.77 12.83
CA LYS A 73 -6.77 10.05 12.13
C LYS A 73 -8.22 10.21 11.69
N ASN A 74 -8.87 9.11 11.32
CA ASN A 74 -10.24 9.08 10.77
C ASN A 74 -11.15 8.14 11.58
N PRO A 75 -11.26 8.30 12.91
CA PRO A 75 -11.91 7.32 13.79
C PRO A 75 -13.38 7.10 13.45
N GLU A 76 -14.12 8.14 13.06
CA GLU A 76 -15.56 8.02 12.74
C GLU A 76 -15.80 7.16 11.49
N PHE A 77 -14.99 7.35 10.44
CA PHE A 77 -15.07 6.50 9.24
C PHE A 77 -14.84 5.03 9.62
N TRP A 78 -13.75 4.76 10.35
CA TRP A 78 -13.39 3.39 10.71
C TRP A 78 -14.36 2.76 11.71
N LYS A 79 -14.98 3.56 12.58
CA LYS A 79 -16.05 3.11 13.46
C LYS A 79 -17.19 2.52 12.64
N SER A 80 -17.73 3.25 11.65
CA SER A 80 -18.79 2.71 10.78
C SER A 80 -18.30 1.54 9.92
N ALA A 81 -17.13 1.68 9.29
CA ALA A 81 -16.55 0.65 8.41
C ALA A 81 -16.30 -0.69 9.12
N SER A 82 -15.99 -0.67 10.42
CA SER A 82 -15.75 -1.88 11.20
C SER A 82 -17.02 -2.67 11.56
N ARG A 83 -18.20 -2.04 11.46
CA ARG A 83 -19.47 -2.65 11.87
C ARG A 83 -20.10 -3.53 10.81
N ILE A 84 -19.73 -3.34 9.55
CA ILE A 84 -20.28 -4.09 8.42
C ILE A 84 -19.17 -4.76 7.62
N GLN A 85 -19.53 -5.82 6.91
CA GLN A 85 -18.63 -6.42 5.93
C GLN A 85 -18.65 -5.60 4.65
N LEU A 86 -17.60 -4.80 4.45
CA LEU A 86 -17.39 -4.05 3.22
C LEU A 86 -17.10 -4.99 2.04
N ARG A 87 -17.61 -4.62 0.86
CA ARG A 87 -17.32 -5.27 -0.41
C ARG A 87 -15.96 -4.84 -0.95
N GLN A 88 -15.55 -3.62 -0.65
CA GLN A 88 -14.29 -3.05 -1.09
C GLN A 88 -13.39 -2.71 0.10
N SER A 89 -12.07 -2.85 -0.07
CA SER A 89 -11.12 -2.32 0.91
C SER A 89 -11.10 -0.78 0.82
N PRO A 90 -11.25 -0.04 1.94
CA PRO A 90 -11.11 1.42 1.94
C PRO A 90 -9.69 1.89 1.60
N LEU A 91 -8.68 1.09 1.93
CA LEU A 91 -7.28 1.37 1.65
C LEU A 91 -6.74 0.41 0.59
N ILE A 92 -5.87 0.90 -0.28
CA ILE A 92 -5.15 0.10 -1.28
C ILE A 92 -3.67 0.43 -1.30
N VAL A 93 -2.84 -0.53 -1.71
CA VAL A 93 -1.42 -0.29 -2.03
C VAL A 93 -1.33 0.21 -3.46
N PHE A 94 -0.98 1.49 -3.61
CA PHE A 94 -0.76 2.10 -4.92
C PHE A 94 0.62 1.76 -5.46
N ALA A 95 1.62 1.72 -4.58
CA ALA A 95 2.97 1.40 -4.99
C ALA A 95 3.78 0.65 -3.93
N VAL A 96 4.77 -0.10 -4.40
CA VAL A 96 5.85 -0.67 -3.60
C VAL A 96 7.16 -0.03 -4.04
N ARG A 97 7.79 0.72 -3.15
CA ARG A 97 9.05 1.44 -3.42
C ARG A 97 10.24 0.74 -2.80
N TYR A 98 11.34 0.76 -3.52
CA TYR A 98 12.69 0.48 -3.02
C TYR A 98 13.51 1.77 -3.08
N PRO A 99 13.49 2.58 -2.00
CA PRO A 99 14.29 3.79 -1.92
C PRO A 99 15.78 3.50 -2.07
N ILE A 100 16.55 4.48 -2.55
CA ILE A 100 17.98 4.31 -2.79
C ILE A 100 18.78 3.91 -1.52
N ASP A 101 18.31 4.31 -0.34
CA ASP A 101 18.95 4.07 0.96
C ASP A 101 18.34 2.93 1.76
N SER A 102 17.50 2.10 1.14
CA SER A 102 16.86 0.97 1.79
C SER A 102 16.88 -0.26 0.90
N ASP A 103 17.29 -1.40 1.44
CA ASP A 103 17.16 -2.69 0.75
C ASP A 103 15.77 -3.31 0.96
N LEU A 104 14.95 -2.66 1.78
CA LEU A 104 13.62 -3.10 2.17
C LEU A 104 12.54 -2.24 1.50
N PRO A 105 11.42 -2.85 1.08
CA PRO A 105 10.35 -2.14 0.42
C PRO A 105 9.57 -1.25 1.39
N ILE A 106 8.99 -0.19 0.83
CA ILE A 106 7.98 0.67 1.45
C ILE A 106 6.70 0.55 0.63
N TYR A 107 5.60 0.21 1.27
CA TYR A 107 4.26 0.31 0.68
C TYR A 107 3.79 1.75 0.76
N GLU A 108 3.36 2.33 -0.36
CA GLU A 108 2.59 3.57 -0.41
C GLU A 108 1.12 3.20 -0.46
N ILE A 109 0.42 3.47 0.64
CA ILE A 109 -0.99 3.11 0.84
C ILE A 109 -1.81 4.39 0.93
N SER A 110 -2.95 4.43 0.27
CA SER A 110 -3.88 5.55 0.38
C SER A 110 -5.32 5.05 0.21
N TRP A 111 -6.26 5.98 0.28
CA TRP A 111 -7.67 5.76 0.06
C TRP A 111 -7.94 5.16 -1.32
N ASN A 112 -8.83 4.18 -1.36
CA ASN A 112 -9.24 3.52 -2.60
C ASN A 112 -10.10 4.48 -3.44
N PRO A 113 -9.63 4.93 -4.62
CA PRO A 113 -10.29 5.99 -5.37
C PRO A 113 -11.60 5.53 -6.02
N VAL A 114 -11.85 4.22 -6.04
CA VAL A 114 -13.08 3.61 -6.55
C VAL A 114 -13.96 3.04 -5.43
N PHE A 115 -13.70 3.44 -4.18
CA PHE A 115 -14.57 3.07 -3.06
C PHE A 115 -15.93 3.74 -3.20
N GLU A 116 -16.99 2.95 -3.25
CA GLU A 116 -18.36 3.44 -3.23
C GLU A 116 -18.91 3.40 -1.80
N PRO A 117 -19.69 4.41 -1.35
CA PRO A 117 -20.36 4.34 -0.07
C PRO A 117 -21.18 3.05 0.07
N GLU A 118 -21.01 2.37 1.20
CA GLU A 118 -21.60 1.06 1.45
C GLU A 118 -22.64 1.13 2.57
N VAL A 119 -23.68 0.31 2.44
CA VAL A 119 -24.74 0.16 3.44
C VAL A 119 -24.81 -1.31 3.84
N GLY A 120 -24.88 -1.57 5.14
CA GLY A 120 -25.09 -2.90 5.68
C GLY A 120 -25.92 -2.86 6.95
N PHE A 121 -26.13 -4.03 7.54
CA PHE A 121 -26.80 -4.17 8.83
C PHE A 121 -25.80 -4.68 9.86
N ALA A 122 -25.88 -4.14 11.08
CA ALA A 122 -25.09 -4.57 12.21
C ALA A 122 -25.96 -4.57 13.48
N LEU A 123 -25.58 -5.36 14.47
CA LEU A 123 -26.22 -5.28 15.78
C LEU A 123 -25.73 -4.03 16.51
N SER A 124 -26.67 -3.32 17.14
CA SER A 124 -26.38 -2.27 18.12
C SER A 124 -25.99 -2.88 19.47
N GLU A 125 -25.60 -2.03 20.42
CA GLU A 125 -25.28 -2.46 21.79
C GLU A 125 -26.47 -3.12 22.50
N ASP A 126 -27.69 -2.72 22.13
CA ASP A 126 -28.95 -3.25 22.67
C ASP A 126 -29.46 -4.48 21.89
N TRP A 127 -28.59 -5.13 21.10
CA TRP A 127 -28.91 -6.30 20.28
C TRP A 127 -30.01 -6.07 19.23
N THR A 128 -30.24 -4.81 18.86
CA THR A 128 -31.18 -4.45 17.80
C THR A 128 -30.43 -4.36 16.48
N GLU A 129 -30.96 -4.98 15.43
CA GLU A 129 -30.40 -4.83 14.09
C GLU A 129 -30.65 -3.41 13.59
N GLU A 130 -29.59 -2.71 13.20
CA GLU A 130 -29.66 -1.37 12.65
C GLU A 130 -28.87 -1.27 11.35
N GLN A 131 -29.32 -0.36 10.50
CA GLN A 131 -28.64 -0.03 9.27
C GLN A 131 -27.42 0.84 9.60
N VAL A 132 -26.25 0.42 9.12
CA VAL A 132 -25.02 1.19 9.20
C VAL A 132 -24.67 1.68 7.80
N GLN A 133 -24.41 2.98 7.71
CA GLN A 133 -23.90 3.60 6.51
C GLN A 133 -22.42 3.91 6.69
N VAL A 134 -21.63 3.42 5.75
CA VAL A 134 -20.23 3.81 5.60
C VAL A 134 -20.22 4.86 4.50
N GLU A 135 -20.09 6.11 4.93
CA GLU A 135 -20.13 7.27 4.05
C GLU A 135 -18.88 7.35 3.15
N GLN A 136 -18.73 8.49 2.48
CA GLN A 136 -17.60 8.77 1.61
C GLN A 136 -16.28 8.68 2.39
N LEU A 137 -15.23 8.28 1.67
CA LEU A 137 -13.88 8.31 2.20
C LEU A 137 -13.53 9.74 2.66
N PRO A 138 -12.65 9.88 3.67
CA PRO A 138 -12.14 11.18 4.05
C PRO A 138 -11.56 11.92 2.83
N ASP A 139 -11.96 13.18 2.66
CA ASP A 139 -11.43 14.06 1.60
C ASP A 139 -10.04 14.58 2.02
N ASN A 140 -9.06 13.67 2.02
CA ASN A 140 -7.68 13.99 2.26
C ASN A 140 -6.76 13.18 1.35
N ASP A 141 -5.67 13.81 0.92
CA ASP A 141 -4.61 13.18 0.13
C ASP A 141 -3.67 12.33 1.03
N GLU A 142 -4.22 11.61 2.00
CA GLU A 142 -3.42 10.85 2.96
C GLU A 142 -2.69 9.71 2.25
N VAL A 143 -1.36 9.78 2.27
CA VAL A 143 -0.48 8.66 1.91
C VAL A 143 0.17 8.13 3.18
N ILE A 144 -0.03 6.85 3.45
CA ILE A 144 0.54 6.11 4.56
C ILE A 144 1.70 5.27 4.02
N CYS A 145 2.91 5.63 4.42
CA CYS A 145 4.12 4.91 4.04
C CYS A 145 4.44 3.83 5.08
N VAL A 146 4.38 2.57 4.68
CA VAL A 146 4.66 1.42 5.55
C VAL A 146 5.92 0.72 5.10
N LYS A 147 6.98 0.76 5.91
CA LYS A 147 8.22 0.01 5.64
C LYS A 147 8.09 -1.43 6.12
N ARG A 148 8.37 -2.39 5.23
CA ARG A 148 8.55 -3.79 5.61
C ARG A 148 9.90 -3.95 6.31
N LEU A 149 9.91 -4.45 7.54
CA LEU A 149 11.14 -4.72 8.30
C LEU A 149 11.59 -6.17 8.14
N ASP A 150 10.62 -7.09 8.17
CA ASP A 150 10.78 -8.53 8.02
C ASP A 150 9.40 -9.13 7.68
N ALA A 151 9.29 -10.45 7.59
CA ALA A 151 8.03 -11.15 7.39
C ALA A 151 6.97 -10.66 8.39
N GLN A 152 5.91 -10.05 7.86
CA GLN A 152 4.78 -9.50 8.64
C GLN A 152 5.14 -8.48 9.73
N ARG A 153 6.35 -7.88 9.67
CA ARG A 153 6.79 -6.84 10.61
C ARG A 153 6.94 -5.52 9.87
N TYR A 154 6.31 -4.47 10.42
CA TYR A 154 6.18 -3.19 9.75
C TYR A 154 6.56 -2.02 10.65
N ALA A 155 6.97 -0.92 10.01
CA ALA A 155 7.12 0.39 10.64
C ALA A 155 6.40 1.45 9.81
N HIS A 156 5.81 2.43 10.49
CA HIS A 156 5.32 3.64 9.85
C HIS A 156 6.52 4.54 9.51
N VAL A 157 6.58 5.04 8.28
CA VAL A 157 7.56 6.03 7.84
C VAL A 157 6.86 7.37 7.76
N THR A 158 7.34 8.33 8.53
CA THR A 158 6.87 9.72 8.55
C THR A 158 7.64 10.60 7.58
#